data_AF-A0A2N4YF89-F1
#
_entry.id   AF-A0A2N4YF89-F1
#
_cell.length_a   1.000
_cell.length_b   1.000
_cell.length_c   1.000
_cell.angle_alpha   90.00
_cell.angle_beta   90.00
_cell.angle_gamma   90.00
#
_symmetry.space_group_name_H-M   'P 1'
#
loop_
_entity.id
_entity.type
_entity.pdbx_description
1 polymer ?
#
loop_
_entity_poly.entity_id
_entity_poly.type
_entity_poly.pdbx_seq_one_letter_code
_entity_poly.pdbx_strand_id
1 'polypeptide(L)' 'MLNREAYDATEWQLIRAEGMALALHDLALASDKVTDGSPEMSALLTLMDVLREVIQQARDCHQAEWDAAKTPQAA' A
#
# COMPACT_ATOMS: atom_id res chain seq x y z
N MET A 1 18.17 18.30 9.74
CA MET A 1 18.44 18.08 8.30
C MET A 1 17.49 16.98 7.85
N LEU A 2 16.63 17.22 6.87
CA LEU A 2 15.71 16.21 6.35
C LEU A 2 16.50 15.22 5.47
N ASN A 3 16.42 13.93 5.77
CA ASN A 3 17.09 12.91 4.97
C ASN A 3 16.21 12.52 3.78
N ARG A 4 16.41 13.22 2.65
CA ARG A 4 15.68 12.96 1.41
C ARG A 4 15.84 11.52 0.90
N GLU A 5 17.03 10.95 1.04
CA GLU A 5 17.31 9.58 0.60
C GLU A 5 16.50 8.55 1.40
N ALA A 6 16.36 8.75 2.71
CA ALA A 6 15.52 7.89 3.54
C ALA A 6 14.03 7.98 3.15
N TYR A 7 13.54 9.19 2.85
CA TYR A 7 12.17 9.38 2.38
C TYR A 7 11.93 8.66 1.04
N ASP A 8 12.81 8.86 0.05
CA ASP A 8 12.67 8.25 -1.28
C ASP A 8 12.79 6.71 -1.20
N ALA A 9 13.64 6.19 -0.31
CA ALA A 9 13.77 4.75 -0.08
C ALA A 9 12.48 4.13 0.47
N THR A 10 11.84 4.77 1.45
CA THR A 10 10.55 4.31 1.99
C THR A 10 9.44 4.42 0.96
N GLU A 11 9.35 5.54 0.22
CA GLU A 11 8.35 5.72 -0.85
C GLU A 11 8.46 4.61 -1.90
N TRP A 12 9.69 4.26 -2.30
CA TRP A 12 9.91 3.16 -3.24
C TRP A 12 9.43 1.80 -2.72
N GLN A 13 9.63 1.50 -1.44
CA GLN A 13 9.12 0.24 -0.87
C GLN A 13 7.59 0.22 -0.80
N LEU A 14 6.95 1.33 -0.47
CA LEU A 14 5.49 1.43 -0.43
C LEU A 14 4.87 1.26 -1.82
N ILE A 15 5.44 1.91 -2.84
CA ILE A 15 5.01 1.73 -4.25
C ILE A 15 5.16 0.27 -4.68
N ARG A 16 6.27 -0.38 -4.32
CA ARG A 16 6.48 -1.80 -4.63
C ARG A 16 5.46 -2.70 -3.92
N ALA A 17 5.17 -2.43 -2.65
CA ALA A 17 4.17 -3.16 -1.89
C ALA A 17 2.78 -3.02 -2.54
N GLU A 18 2.40 -1.82 -2.95
CA GLU A 18 1.14 -1.55 -3.63
C GLU A 18 1.04 -2.32 -4.95
N GLY A 19 2.08 -2.27 -5.77
CA GLY A 19 2.14 -3.02 -7.02
C GLY A 19 2.03 -4.53 -6.83
N MET A 20 2.62 -5.08 -5.75
CA MET A 20 2.47 -6.49 -5.40
C MET A 20 1.04 -6.83 -4.95
N ALA A 21 0.40 -5.97 -4.15
CA ALA A 21 -0.99 -6.16 -3.73
C ALA A 21 -1.96 -6.16 -4.93
N LEU A 22 -1.77 -5.22 -5.87
CA LEU A 22 -2.54 -5.17 -7.12
C LEU A 22 -2.33 -6.42 -7.97
N ALA A 23 -1.09 -6.85 -8.18
CA ALA A 23 -0.79 -8.05 -8.96
C ALA A 23 -1.38 -9.32 -8.34
N LEU A 24 -1.37 -9.43 -7.00
CA LEU A 24 -2.00 -10.53 -6.28
C LEU A 24 -3.52 -10.52 -6.46
N HIS A 25 -4.14 -9.35 -6.39
CA HIS A 25 -5.58 -9.18 -6.59
C HIS A 25 -6.00 -9.56 -8.02
N ASP A 26 -5.27 -9.08 -9.03
CA ASP A 26 -5.52 -9.42 -10.43
C ASP A 26 -5.34 -10.92 -10.70
N LEU A 27 -4.30 -11.53 -10.11
CA LEU A 27 -4.07 -12.97 -10.21
C LEU A 27 -5.19 -13.78 -9.54
N ALA A 28 -5.68 -13.30 -8.39
CA ALA A 28 -6.81 -13.93 -7.72
C ALA A 28 -8.04 -13.87 -8.63
N LEU A 29 -8.42 -12.70 -9.14
CA LEU A 29 -9.56 -12.53 -10.05
C LEU A 29 -9.44 -13.34 -11.35
N ALA A 30 -8.24 -13.55 -11.86
CA ALA A 30 -7.99 -14.37 -13.06
C ALA A 30 -8.04 -15.88 -12.79
N SER A 31 -8.12 -16.31 -11.53
CA SER A 31 -8.14 -17.73 -11.15
C SER A 31 -9.53 -18.34 -11.39
N ASP A 32 -9.58 -19.50 -12.04
CA ASP A 32 -10.80 -20.29 -12.20
C ASP A 32 -11.43 -20.66 -10.85
N LYS A 33 -10.63 -20.67 -9.77
CA LYS A 33 -11.12 -20.89 -8.40
C LYS A 33 -11.91 -19.70 -7.83
N VAL A 34 -11.87 -18.50 -8.42
CA VAL A 34 -12.80 -17.44 -8.01
C VAL A 34 -14.25 -17.81 -8.30
N THR A 35 -14.46 -18.63 -9.34
CA THR A 35 -15.79 -19.07 -9.73
C THR A 35 -16.38 -20.14 -8.81
N ASP A 36 -15.58 -20.77 -7.94
CA ASP A 36 -16.06 -21.76 -6.98
C ASP A 36 -16.75 -21.14 -5.76
N GLY A 37 -16.64 -19.81 -5.59
CA GLY A 37 -17.31 -19.06 -4.53
C GLY A 37 -16.91 -19.48 -3.12
N SER A 38 -15.76 -20.16 -2.97
CA SER A 38 -15.31 -20.65 -1.67
C SER A 38 -15.11 -19.50 -0.67
N PRO A 39 -15.45 -19.71 0.62
CA PRO A 39 -15.18 -18.73 1.68
C PRO A 39 -13.70 -18.32 1.76
N GLU A 40 -12.79 -19.24 1.49
CA GLU A 40 -11.34 -19.00 1.47
C GLU A 40 -10.94 -18.01 0.39
N MET A 41 -11.53 -18.13 -0.82
CA MET A 41 -11.27 -17.19 -1.90
C MET A 41 -11.84 -15.80 -1.60
N SER A 42 -13.04 -15.74 -1.02
CA SER A 42 -13.65 -14.48 -0.59
C SER A 42 -12.81 -13.79 0.49
N ALA A 43 -12.27 -14.56 1.44
CA ALA A 43 -11.36 -14.06 2.46
C ALA A 43 -10.04 -13.56 1.86
N LEU A 44 -9.48 -14.27 0.87
CA LEU A 44 -8.28 -13.85 0.14
C LEU A 44 -8.47 -12.52 -0.59
N LEU A 45 -9.55 -12.37 -1.35
CA LEU A 45 -9.87 -11.11 -2.05
C LEU A 45 -10.04 -9.96 -1.04
N THR A 46 -10.78 -10.20 0.05
CA THR A 46 -10.94 -9.21 1.13
C THR A 46 -9.60 -8.81 1.74
N LEU A 47 -8.70 -9.76 2.00
CA LEU A 47 -7.36 -9.48 2.52
C LEU A 47 -6.52 -8.64 1.54
N MET A 48 -6.67 -8.87 0.24
CA MET A 48 -5.97 -8.10 -0.79
C MET A 48 -6.48 -6.66 -0.87
N ASP A 49 -7.80 -6.46 -0.77
CA ASP A 49 -8.40 -5.11 -0.69
C ASP A 49 -7.93 -4.36 0.55
N VAL A 50 -7.96 -5.02 1.72
CA VAL A 50 -7.46 -4.44 2.98
C VAL A 50 -5.98 -4.11 2.89
N LEU A 51 -5.16 -5.00 2.30
CA LEU A 51 -3.73 -4.75 2.12
C LEU A 51 -3.49 -3.50 1.28
N ARG A 52 -4.25 -3.33 0.19
CA ARG A 52 -4.18 -2.14 -0.66
C ARG A 52 -4.56 -0.87 0.12
N GLU A 53 -5.63 -0.91 0.91
CA GLU A 53 -6.05 0.22 1.74
C GLU A 53 -4.97 0.62 2.75
N VAL A 54 -4.41 -0.36 3.47
CA VAL A 54 -3.35 -0.11 4.48
C VAL A 54 -2.09 0.48 3.83
N ILE A 55 -1.71 0.01 2.65
CA ILE A 55 -0.55 0.57 1.92
C ILE A 55 -0.83 2.02 1.51
N GLN A 56 -2.04 2.32 1.01
CA GLN A 56 -2.40 3.69 0.65
C GLN A 56 -2.36 4.61 1.88
N GLN A 57 -2.90 4.18 3.02
CA GLN A 57 -2.84 4.94 4.26
C GLN A 57 -1.39 5.18 4.72
N ALA A 58 -0.52 4.18 4.57
CA ALA A 58 0.90 4.32 4.89
C ALA A 58 1.61 5.34 3.99
N ARG A 59 1.27 5.38 2.68
CA ARG A 59 1.78 6.39 1.75
C ARG A 59 1.31 7.79 2.12
N ASP A 60 0.03 7.95 2.43
CA ASP A 60 -0.54 9.23 2.85
C ASP A 60 0.13 9.74 4.13
N CYS A 61 0.36 8.84 5.10
CA CYS A 61 1.08 9.15 6.33
C CYS A 61 2.54 9.56 6.06
N HIS A 62 3.26 8.77 5.26
CA HIS A 62 4.65 9.06 4.87
C HIS A 62 4.79 10.43 4.19
N GLN A 63 3.84 10.78 3.32
CA GLN A 63 3.78 12.09 2.68
C GLN A 63 3.49 13.21 3.69
N ALA A 64 2.52 13.01 4.59
CA ALA A 64 2.17 14.00 5.61
C ALA A 64 3.33 14.26 6.58
N GLU A 65 4.04 13.22 7.02
CA GLU A 65 5.23 13.34 7.87
C GLU A 65 6.33 14.14 7.17
N TRP A 66 6.57 13.88 5.89
CA TRP A 66 7.55 14.61 5.09
C TRP A 66 7.19 16.10 4.94
N ASP A 67 5.92 16.41 4.68
CA ASP A 67 5.47 17.79 4.53
C ASP A 67 5.45 18.55 5.87
N ALA A 68 5.09 17.89 6.96
CA ALA A 68 5.21 18.43 8.31
C ALA A 68 6.66 18.77 8.65
N ALA A 69 7.60 17.89 8.28
CA ALA A 69 9.01 18.06 8.60
C ALA A 69 9.68 19.17 7.74
N LYS A 70 9.11 19.55 6.59
CA LYS A 70 9.50 20.73 5.81
C LYS A 70 8.93 22.04 6.34
N THR A 71 7.81 21.99 7.05
CA THR A 71 7.11 23.19 7.52
C THR A 71 7.92 23.80 8.68
N PRO A 72 8.41 25.04 8.57
CA PRO A 72 9.08 25.69 9.68
C PRO A 72 8.11 25.78 10.86
N GLN A 73 8.48 25.27 12.03
CA GLN A 73 7.70 25.52 13.24
C GLN A 73 7.63 27.03 13.45
N ALA A 74 6.43 27.60 13.38
CA ALA A 74 6.21 29.00 13.73
C ALA A 74 6.68 29.19 15.18
N ALA A 75 7.68 30.06 15.34
CA ALA A 75 8.33 30.37 16.61
C ALA A 75 7.41 31.11 17.58
#